data_AF-A0AAD0M719-F1
#
_entry.id   AF-A0AAD0M719-F1
#
_cell.length_a   1.000
_cell.length_b   1.000
_cell.length_c   1.000
_cell.angle_alpha   90.00
_cell.angle_beta   90.00
_cell.angle_gamma   90.00
#
_symmetry.space_group_name_H-M   'P 1'
#
loop_
_entity.id
_entity.type
_entity.pdbx_description
1 polymer ?
#
loop_
_entity_poly.entity_id
_entity_poly.type
_entity_poly.pdbx_seq_one_letter_code
_entity_poly.pdbx_strand_id
1 'polypeptide(L)'
;MAIWKPTQAQCDLIKQAAVLESCPKGTLGQIKLDPGARYNTSHPDTPVSFNIAQVSSLPDWSDTDLYDRADWKTFRKGVELSQQGTAIIDFYIHARTDAIATKLDYLLGNIVVFYADGKLFAIRSIGHRGHDYLPALLASKGATA
;
A
#
# COMPACT_ATOMS: atom_id res chain seq x y z
N MET A 1 -10.76 -0.57 18.92
CA MET A 1 -10.72 -0.41 17.46
C MET A 1 -10.41 -1.76 16.82
N ALA A 2 -10.98 -2.07 15.66
CA ALA A 2 -10.70 -3.32 14.96
C ALA A 2 -9.33 -3.26 14.27
N ILE A 3 -8.61 -4.37 14.23
CA ILE A 3 -7.27 -4.48 13.63
C ILE A 3 -7.34 -5.47 12.47
N TRP A 4 -6.95 -5.03 11.28
CA TRP A 4 -6.68 -5.93 10.17
C TRP A 4 -5.25 -6.46 10.28
N LYS A 5 -5.11 -7.78 10.38
CA LYS A 5 -3.82 -8.47 10.27
C LYS A 5 -3.73 -9.10 8.88
N PRO A 6 -2.90 -8.56 7.96
CA PRO A 6 -2.78 -9.09 6.61
C PRO A 6 -2.42 -10.58 6.63
N THR A 7 -3.24 -11.39 5.95
CA THR A 7 -2.95 -12.82 5.78
C THR A 7 -1.79 -13.01 4.81
N GLN A 8 -1.16 -14.19 4.82
CA GLN A 8 -0.09 -14.49 3.86
C GLN A 8 -0.58 -14.35 2.40
N ALA A 9 -1.80 -14.80 2.09
CA ALA A 9 -2.38 -14.67 0.77
C ALA A 9 -2.55 -13.19 0.34
N GLN A 10 -2.98 -12.32 1.26
CA GLN A 10 -3.08 -10.88 1.01
C GLN A 10 -1.71 -10.25 0.83
N CYS A 11 -0.72 -10.62 1.66
CA CYS A 11 0.66 -10.18 1.48
C CYS A 11 1.22 -10.57 0.12
N ASP A 12 0.93 -11.77 -0.37
CA ASP A 12 1.42 -12.23 -1.67
C ASP A 12 0.78 -11.47 -2.82
N LEU A 13 -0.52 -11.15 -2.74
CA LEU A 13 -1.20 -10.29 -3.72
C LEU A 13 -0.59 -8.89 -3.77
N ILE A 14 -0.34 -8.27 -2.60
CA ILE A 14 0.27 -6.93 -2.50
C ILE A 14 1.67 -6.94 -3.12
N LYS A 15 2.49 -7.95 -2.81
CA LYS A 15 3.83 -8.07 -3.39
C LYS A 15 3.80 -8.28 -4.90
N GLN A 16 2.90 -9.12 -5.40
CA GLN A 16 2.75 -9.36 -6.84
C GLN A 16 2.32 -8.09 -7.58
N ALA A 17 1.35 -7.34 -7.03
CA ALA A 17 0.94 -6.05 -7.58
C ALA A 17 2.13 -5.06 -7.61
N ALA A 18 2.93 -4.99 -6.55
CA ALA A 18 4.09 -4.12 -6.51
C ALA A 18 5.17 -4.50 -7.54
N VAL A 19 5.37 -5.80 -7.81
CA VAL A 19 6.27 -6.25 -8.87
C VAL A 19 5.77 -5.80 -10.24
N LEU A 20 4.47 -5.94 -10.50
CA LEU A 20 3.85 -5.52 -11.76
C LEU A 20 3.93 -4.00 -11.97
N GLU A 21 3.72 -3.22 -10.91
CA GLU A 21 3.85 -1.75 -10.93
C GLU A 21 5.31 -1.32 -11.18
N SER A 22 6.26 -1.90 -10.44
CA SER A 22 7.66 -1.44 -10.45
C SER A 22 8.47 -1.84 -11.68
N CYS A 23 8.07 -2.91 -12.39
CA CYS A 23 8.75 -3.31 -13.62
C CYS A 23 7.78 -4.00 -14.60
N PRO A 24 6.96 -3.24 -15.34
CA PRO A 24 5.96 -3.82 -16.24
C PRO A 24 6.56 -4.60 -17.44
N LYS A 25 7.86 -4.45 -17.71
CA LYS A 25 8.55 -5.06 -18.86
C LYS A 25 9.71 -5.99 -18.49
N GLY A 26 9.89 -6.32 -17.21
CA GLY A 26 11.02 -7.15 -16.78
C GLY A 26 10.95 -7.62 -15.33
N THR A 27 12.00 -8.30 -14.87
CA THR A 27 12.13 -8.74 -13.48
C THR A 27 13.16 -7.88 -12.76
N LEU A 28 12.70 -7.10 -11.78
CA LEU A 28 13.58 -6.52 -10.76
C LEU A 28 14.07 -7.63 -9.82
N GLY A 29 15.35 -7.60 -9.44
CA GLY A 29 15.91 -8.59 -8.54
C GLY A 29 15.24 -8.59 -7.17
N GLN A 30 15.18 -7.43 -6.51
CA GLN A 30 14.52 -7.27 -5.21
C GLN A 30 13.92 -5.86 -5.07
N ILE A 31 12.73 -5.78 -4.48
CA ILE A 31 12.06 -4.52 -4.13
C ILE A 31 11.83 -4.44 -2.62
N LYS A 32 11.74 -3.20 -2.12
CA LYS A 32 11.32 -2.87 -0.75
C LYS A 32 9.95 -2.20 -0.82
N LEU A 33 9.06 -2.58 0.09
CA LEU A 33 7.73 -1.98 0.24
C LEU A 33 7.63 -1.31 1.60
N ASP A 34 7.34 -0.01 1.57
CA ASP A 34 7.21 0.80 2.78
C ASP A 34 5.85 1.52 2.77
N PRO A 35 4.93 1.22 3.70
CA PRO A 35 3.70 1.99 3.86
C PRO A 35 3.99 3.42 4.31
N GLY A 36 3.40 4.41 3.63
CA GLY A 36 3.49 5.82 4.00
C GLY A 36 2.55 6.15 5.16
N ALA A 37 3.12 6.63 6.26
CA ALA A 37 2.38 7.27 7.33
C ALA A 37 2.07 8.72 6.94
N ARG A 38 0.81 9.13 7.10
CA ARG A 38 0.33 10.46 6.72
C ARG A 38 -0.20 11.22 7.92
N TYR A 39 -0.10 12.54 7.84
CA TYR A 39 -0.77 13.47 8.76
C TYR A 39 -1.84 14.27 7.99
N ASN A 40 -2.83 14.80 8.70
CA ASN A 40 -3.85 15.66 8.10
C ASN A 40 -3.35 17.12 8.14
N THR A 41 -3.30 17.77 6.98
CA THR A 41 -2.82 19.15 6.81
C THR A 41 -3.87 20.20 7.20
N SER A 42 -5.15 19.82 7.22
CA SER A 42 -6.29 20.69 7.58
C SER A 42 -6.73 20.52 9.05
N HIS A 43 -6.42 19.38 9.67
CA HIS A 43 -6.79 19.02 11.03
C HIS A 43 -5.57 18.45 11.78
N PRO A 44 -4.67 19.31 12.31
CA PRO A 44 -3.39 18.87 12.88
C PRO A 44 -3.53 18.02 14.15
N ASP A 45 -4.69 18.03 14.82
CA ASP A 45 -4.98 17.17 15.98
C ASP A 45 -5.29 15.71 15.59
N THR A 46 -5.52 15.43 14.30
CA THR A 46 -5.71 14.06 13.80
C THR A 46 -4.41 13.27 13.90
N PRO A 47 -4.39 12.11 14.58
CA PRO A 47 -3.18 11.32 14.72
C PRO A 47 -2.58 10.87 13.38
N VAL A 48 -1.25 10.81 13.33
CA VAL A 48 -0.51 10.23 12.20
C VAL A 48 -0.84 8.74 12.08
N SER A 49 -1.14 8.29 10.87
CA SER A 49 -1.42 6.88 10.59
C SER A 49 -1.02 6.52 9.16
N PHE A 50 -0.59 5.27 8.94
CA PHE A 50 -0.43 4.74 7.58
C PHE A 50 -1.73 4.17 7.01
N ASN A 51 -2.82 4.16 7.80
CA ASN A 51 -4.17 3.99 7.27
C ASN A 51 -4.74 5.38 6.95
N ILE A 52 -4.78 5.73 5.66
CA ILE A 52 -5.27 7.03 5.19
C ILE A 52 -6.73 7.27 5.60
N ALA A 53 -7.54 6.22 5.73
CA ALA A 53 -8.94 6.33 6.18
C ALA A 53 -9.10 6.74 7.67
N GLN A 54 -8.02 6.74 8.45
CA GLN A 54 -7.99 7.35 9.79
C GLN A 54 -7.53 8.81 9.79
N VAL A 55 -6.89 9.25 8.70
CA VAL A 55 -6.29 10.57 8.57
C VAL A 55 -7.22 11.51 7.81
N SER A 56 -7.93 11.02 6.80
CA SER A 56 -8.78 11.82 5.92
C SER A 56 -10.10 11.12 5.59
N SER A 57 -11.15 11.94 5.44
CA SER A 57 -12.44 11.54 4.88
C SER A 57 -12.64 11.99 3.43
N LEU A 58 -11.69 12.74 2.85
CA LEU A 58 -11.79 13.19 1.46
C LEU A 58 -11.50 12.02 0.50
N PRO A 59 -12.23 11.86 -0.61
CA PRO A 59 -12.02 10.74 -1.54
C PRO A 59 -10.63 10.73 -2.20
N ASP A 60 -10.01 11.89 -2.36
CA ASP A 60 -8.70 12.07 -2.99
C ASP A 60 -7.56 12.30 -1.98
N TRP A 61 -7.89 12.36 -0.68
CA TRP A 61 -6.95 12.59 0.42
C TRP A 61 -6.10 13.86 0.24
N SER A 62 -6.66 14.87 -0.43
CA SER A 62 -6.00 16.15 -0.73
C SER A 62 -5.62 16.95 0.52
N ASP A 63 -6.20 16.61 1.66
CA ASP A 63 -5.91 17.14 2.99
C ASP A 63 -4.85 16.29 3.74
N THR A 64 -4.10 15.43 3.05
CA THR A 64 -3.05 14.61 3.67
C THR A 64 -1.69 14.87 3.04
N ASP A 65 -0.64 14.74 3.84
CA ASP A 65 0.73 14.76 3.36
C ASP A 65 1.56 13.66 4.04
N LEU A 66 2.66 13.27 3.40
CA LEU A 66 3.55 12.22 3.89
C LEU A 66 4.30 12.71 5.13
N TYR A 67 4.16 11.98 6.23
CA TYR A 67 4.92 12.22 7.46
C TYR A 67 6.21 11.42 7.49
N ASP A 68 6.09 10.09 7.30
CA ASP A 68 7.20 9.14 7.35
C ASP A 68 6.81 7.84 6.63
N ARG A 69 7.72 6.88 6.55
CA ARG A 69 7.51 5.54 6.00
C ARG A 69 7.73 4.49 7.10
N ALA A 70 6.74 3.64 7.31
CA ALA A 70 6.89 2.45 8.16
C ALA A 70 7.51 1.30 7.35
N ASP A 71 8.05 0.29 8.04
CA ASP A 71 8.59 -0.90 7.37
C ASP A 71 7.51 -1.99 7.15
N TRP A 72 7.77 -2.91 6.22
CA TRP A 72 6.88 -4.04 5.95
C TRP A 72 6.56 -4.90 7.20
N LYS A 73 7.50 -5.00 8.15
CA LYS A 73 7.29 -5.78 9.38
C LYS A 73 6.24 -5.13 10.27
N THR A 74 6.22 -3.80 10.34
CA THR A 74 5.26 -2.99 11.09
C THR A 74 3.87 -3.17 10.50
N PHE A 75 3.70 -3.06 9.18
CA PHE A 75 2.44 -3.35 8.49
C PHE A 75 1.88 -4.74 8.85
N ARG A 76 2.73 -5.77 8.86
CA ARG A 76 2.30 -7.14 9.16
C ARG A 76 1.89 -7.37 10.63
N LYS A 77 2.28 -6.51 11.57
CA LYS A 77 1.82 -6.62 12.96
C LYS A 77 0.32 -6.30 13.09
N GLY A 78 -0.19 -5.48 12.18
CA GLY A 78 -1.59 -5.12 12.10
C GLY A 78 -1.77 -3.66 11.69
N VAL A 79 -2.94 -3.38 11.14
CA VAL A 79 -3.39 -2.06 10.72
C VAL A 79 -4.65 -1.74 11.49
N GLU A 80 -4.63 -0.63 12.21
CA GLU A 80 -5.85 -0.13 12.84
C GLU A 80 -6.84 0.32 11.76
N LEU A 81 -8.07 -0.18 11.82
CA LEU A 81 -9.12 0.18 10.87
C LEU A 81 -9.77 1.51 11.24
N SER A 82 -10.36 2.17 10.25
CA SER A 82 -11.27 3.30 10.47
C SER A 82 -12.52 2.85 11.26
N GLN A 83 -13.34 3.80 11.67
CA GLN A 83 -14.63 3.49 12.31
C GLN A 83 -15.56 2.68 11.41
N GLN A 84 -15.44 2.86 10.09
CA GLN A 84 -16.18 2.12 9.06
C GLN A 84 -15.56 0.76 8.72
N GLY A 85 -14.52 0.34 9.44
CA GLY A 85 -13.85 -0.95 9.20
C GLY A 85 -12.97 -0.97 7.95
N THR A 86 -12.56 0.21 7.45
CA THR A 86 -11.78 0.35 6.23
C THR A 86 -10.29 0.60 6.51
N ALA A 87 -9.45 0.12 5.60
CA ALA A 87 -8.04 0.46 5.53
C ALA A 87 -7.64 0.87 4.11
N ILE A 88 -6.93 1.98 4.00
CA ILE A 88 -6.35 2.49 2.75
C ILE A 88 -4.88 2.75 3.02
N ILE A 89 -3.98 2.06 2.32
CA ILE A 89 -2.54 2.14 2.58
C ILE A 89 -1.80 2.38 1.28
N ASP A 90 -1.07 3.48 1.23
CA ASP A 90 -0.16 3.83 0.14
C ASP A 90 1.22 3.23 0.41
N PHE A 91 1.65 2.28 -0.41
CA PHE A 91 2.96 1.65 -0.34
C PHE A 91 3.89 2.24 -1.39
N TYR A 92 5.03 2.72 -0.93
CA TYR A 92 6.13 3.17 -1.77
C TYR A 92 7.03 1.99 -2.11
N ILE A 93 7.36 1.85 -3.39
CA ILE A 93 8.14 0.74 -3.92
C ILE A 93 9.55 1.25 -4.25
N HIS A 94 10.56 0.69 -3.60
CA HIS A 94 11.96 1.08 -3.83
C HIS A 94 12.78 -0.09 -4.36
N ALA A 95 13.79 0.22 -5.16
CA ALA A 95 14.79 -0.77 -5.54
C ALA A 95 15.61 -1.19 -4.32
N ARG A 96 15.81 -2.49 -4.11
CA ARG A 96 16.74 -3.02 -3.11
C ARG A 96 18.07 -3.32 -3.81
N THR A 97 18.88 -2.30 -4.06
CA THR A 97 20.22 -2.46 -4.65
C THR A 97 21.32 -2.02 -3.68
N ASP A 98 22.07 -2.99 -3.18
CA ASP A 98 23.01 -2.83 -2.07
C ASP A 98 24.21 -1.92 -2.39
N ALA A 99 24.47 -1.66 -3.68
CA ALA A 99 25.61 -0.85 -4.15
C ALA A 99 25.29 0.64 -4.37
N ILE A 100 24.01 1.04 -4.39
CA ILE A 100 23.58 2.42 -4.72
C ILE A 100 22.45 2.93 -3.80
N ALA A 101 21.86 2.06 -2.98
CA ALA A 101 20.74 2.36 -2.09
C ALA A 101 20.96 3.57 -1.17
N THR A 102 22.21 3.85 -0.76
CA THR A 102 22.51 4.99 0.11
C THR A 102 22.57 6.33 -0.60
N LYS A 103 22.54 6.37 -1.95
CA LYS A 103 22.65 7.62 -2.71
C LYS A 103 21.42 8.01 -3.51
N LEU A 104 20.47 7.11 -3.76
CA LEU A 104 19.38 7.41 -4.69
C LEU A 104 17.96 7.05 -4.25
N ASP A 105 17.75 6.30 -3.16
CA ASP A 105 16.41 5.87 -2.65
C ASP A 105 15.33 5.82 -3.76
N TYR A 106 15.62 5.10 -4.84
CA TYR A 106 14.95 5.36 -6.11
C TYR A 106 13.54 4.78 -6.05
N LEU A 107 12.56 5.68 -5.96
CA LEU A 107 11.15 5.34 -6.00
C LEU A 107 10.83 4.76 -7.39
N LEU A 108 10.41 3.51 -7.42
CA LEU A 108 10.01 2.79 -8.62
C LEU A 108 8.52 2.99 -8.94
N GLY A 109 7.74 3.39 -7.94
CA GLY A 109 6.31 3.59 -8.06
C GLY A 109 5.60 3.39 -6.73
N ASN A 110 4.27 3.43 -6.78
CA ASN A 110 3.41 3.29 -5.62
C ASN A 110 2.24 2.38 -5.95
N ILE A 111 1.83 1.58 -4.96
CA ILE A 111 0.51 0.93 -4.99
C ILE A 111 -0.30 1.34 -3.78
N VAL A 112 -1.59 1.54 -3.97
CA VAL A 112 -2.55 1.80 -2.90
C VAL A 112 -3.40 0.55 -2.68
N VAL A 113 -3.39 0.05 -1.46
CA VAL A 113 -4.11 -1.14 -1.04
C VAL A 113 -5.38 -0.73 -0.32
N PHE A 114 -6.50 -1.31 -0.75
CA PHE A 114 -7.81 -1.04 -0.19
C PHE A 114 -8.41 -2.29 0.45
N TYR A 115 -8.83 -2.15 1.70
CA TYR A 115 -9.39 -3.22 2.52
C TYR A 115 -10.71 -2.78 3.17
N ALA A 116 -11.70 -3.67 3.13
CA ALA A 116 -12.98 -3.56 3.82
C ALA A 116 -13.60 -4.96 3.94
N ASP A 117 -14.51 -5.16 4.90
CA ASP A 117 -15.31 -6.38 5.03
C ASP A 117 -14.50 -7.69 5.02
N GLY A 118 -13.33 -7.70 5.66
CA GLY A 118 -12.49 -8.89 5.75
C GLY A 118 -11.60 -9.19 4.54
N LYS A 119 -11.66 -8.38 3.47
CA LYS A 119 -10.98 -8.67 2.20
C LYS A 119 -10.32 -7.44 1.57
N LEU A 120 -9.32 -7.71 0.72
CA LEU A 120 -8.86 -6.72 -0.24
C LEU A 120 -9.93 -6.55 -1.30
N PHE A 121 -10.27 -5.31 -1.64
CA PHE A 121 -11.21 -5.02 -2.72
C PHE A 121 -10.57 -4.27 -3.90
N ALA A 122 -9.37 -3.70 -3.71
CA ALA A 122 -8.57 -3.14 -4.79
C ALA A 122 -7.07 -3.08 -4.40
N ILE A 123 -6.20 -3.18 -5.41
CA ILE A 123 -4.77 -2.81 -5.29
C ILE A 123 -4.43 -2.01 -6.54
N ARG A 124 -4.21 -0.70 -6.39
CA ARG A 124 -4.14 0.23 -7.53
C ARG A 124 -2.80 0.92 -7.65
N SER A 125 -2.37 1.24 -8.87
CA SER A 125 -1.36 2.28 -9.07
C SER A 125 -1.87 3.63 -8.50
N ILE A 126 -0.96 4.55 -8.19
CA ILE A 126 -1.35 5.89 -7.71
C ILE A 126 -2.16 6.68 -8.77
N GLY A 127 -3.13 7.47 -8.30
CA GLY A 127 -3.97 8.34 -9.13
C GLY A 127 -5.40 7.82 -9.30
N HIS A 128 -6.36 8.74 -9.50
CA HIS A 128 -7.79 8.45 -9.60
C HIS A 128 -8.22 7.44 -10.68
N ARG A 129 -7.34 7.13 -11.65
CA ARG A 129 -7.53 6.11 -12.71
C ARG A 129 -6.43 5.04 -12.71
N GLY A 130 -5.72 4.87 -11.59
CA GLY A 130 -4.66 3.88 -11.46
C GLY A 130 -5.18 2.48 -11.79
N HIS A 131 -4.35 1.69 -12.45
CA HIS A 131 -4.70 0.34 -12.85
C HIS A 131 -4.95 -0.52 -11.61
N ASP A 132 -6.06 -1.25 -11.58
CA ASP A 132 -6.38 -2.17 -10.48
C ASP A 132 -5.83 -3.57 -10.80
N TYR A 133 -4.80 -3.97 -10.06
CA TYR A 133 -4.12 -5.26 -10.22
C TYR A 133 -4.92 -6.43 -9.64
N LEU A 134 -5.81 -6.17 -8.68
CA LEU A 134 -6.43 -7.23 -7.89
C LEU A 134 -7.27 -8.20 -8.72
N PRO A 135 -8.16 -7.76 -9.66
CA PRO A 135 -8.96 -8.69 -10.46
C PRO A 135 -8.12 -9.68 -11.28
N ALA A 136 -7.06 -9.20 -11.93
CA ALA A 136 -6.17 -10.04 -12.74
C ALA A 136 -5.38 -11.03 -11.88
N LEU A 137 -4.90 -10.60 -10.70
CA LEU A 137 -4.18 -11.46 -9.76
C LEU A 137 -5.08 -12.53 -9.12
N LEU A 138 -6.35 -12.23 -8.87
CA LEU A 138 -7.32 -13.21 -8.39
C LEU A 138 -7.67 -14.22 -9.49
N ALA A 139 -7.86 -13.76 -10.74
CA ALA A 139 -8.13 -14.63 -11.88
C ALA A 139 -6.98 -15.62 -12.15
N SER A 140 -5.73 -15.17 -12.08
CA SER A 140 -4.55 -16.05 -12.29
C SER A 140 -4.40 -17.12 -11.21
N LYS A 141 -4.91 -16.87 -10.00
CA LYS A 141 -4.96 -17.85 -8.90
C LYS A 141 -6.15 -18.81 -8.99
N GLY A 142 -7.18 -18.48 -9.77
CA GLY A 142 -8.35 -19.32 -10.03
C GLY A 142 -8.29 -20.14 -11.33
N ALA A 143 -7.28 -19.90 -12.19
CA ALA A 143 -7.12 -20.54 -13.50
C ALA A 143 -6.34 -21.88 -13.47
N THR A 144 -6.43 -22.64 -12.38
CA THR A 144 -6.00 -24.04 -12.35
C THR A 144 -7.15 -24.90 -11.81
N ALA A 145 -7.94 -25.43 -12.74
CA ALA A 145 -8.73 -26.63 -12.60
C ALA A 145 -8.59 -27.43 -13.90
#